data_AF-A0A821EDG2-F1
#
_entry.id   AF-A0A821EDG2-F1
#
_cell.length_a   1.000
_cell.length_b   1.000
_cell.length_c   1.000
_cell.angle_alpha   90.00
_cell.angle_beta   90.00
_cell.angle_gamma   90.00
#
_symmetry.space_group_name_H-M   'P 1'
#
loop_
_entity.id
_entity.type
_entity.pdbx_description
1 polymer ?
#
loop_
_entity_poly.entity_id
_entity_poly.type
_entity_poly.pdbx_seq_one_letter_code
_entity_poly.pdbx_strand_id
1 'polypeptide(L)'
;MIVTTTGYIVACIGPFFSDIKNNDASIMNDILLRNTDNILNWLEERDILVVDRGFRDSMSVMQPLGLDVAMPPFLDGKRQFSSEEANQSRCITKVRWVVEAANRRIKQFKYFANTVQNSSLPYLESGINLFLT
;
A
#
# COMPACT_ATOMS: atom_id res chain seq x y z
N MET A 1 -2.77 -2.43 2.05
CA MET A 1 -3.47 -2.68 0.78
C MET A 1 -2.49 -2.38 -0.35
N ILE A 2 -2.39 -3.27 -1.33
CA ILE A 2 -1.53 -3.14 -2.50
C ILE A 2 -2.44 -3.03 -3.73
N VAL A 3 -2.18 -2.01 -4.56
CA VAL A 3 -3.03 -1.66 -5.71
C VAL A 3 -2.15 -1.52 -6.95
N THR A 4 -2.62 -2.04 -8.07
CA THR A 4 -1.98 -1.84 -9.37
C THR A 4 -2.16 -0.40 -9.85
N THR A 5 -1.35 0.01 -10.83
CA THR A 5 -1.49 1.32 -11.50
C THR A 5 -2.81 1.47 -12.26
N THR A 6 -3.52 0.37 -12.51
CA THR A 6 -4.85 0.33 -13.13
C THR A 6 -6.01 0.39 -12.12
N GLY A 7 -5.71 0.42 -10.81
CA GLY A 7 -6.72 0.57 -9.75
C GLY A 7 -7.34 -0.73 -9.27
N TYR A 8 -6.75 -1.88 -9.63
CA TYR A 8 -7.14 -3.18 -9.08
C TYR A 8 -6.39 -3.44 -7.79
N ILE A 9 -7.11 -3.93 -6.79
CA ILE A 9 -6.53 -4.32 -5.50
C ILE A 9 -6.01 -5.74 -5.65
N VAL A 10 -4.71 -5.93 -5.46
CA VAL A 10 -4.06 -7.24 -5.57
C VAL A 10 -4.03 -7.95 -4.23
N ALA A 11 -3.81 -7.20 -3.14
CA ALA A 11 -3.75 -7.76 -1.80
C ALA A 11 -4.25 -6.78 -0.73
N CYS A 12 -4.97 -7.33 0.26
CA CYS A 12 -5.44 -6.63 1.46
C CYS A 12 -4.91 -7.37 2.69
N ILE A 13 -3.64 -7.14 3.02
CA ILE A 13 -2.96 -7.83 4.11
C ILE A 13 -3.20 -7.11 5.45
N GLY A 14 -3.57 -7.89 6.47
CA GLY A 14 -3.86 -7.44 7.83
C GLY A 14 -4.88 -8.37 8.52
N PRO A 15 -5.40 -8.00 9.70
CA PRO A 15 -5.10 -6.78 10.46
C PRO A 15 -3.75 -6.84 11.18
N PHE A 16 -3.10 -5.68 11.34
CA PHE A 16 -1.88 -5.54 12.15
C PHE A 16 -2.22 -4.81 13.45
N PHE A 17 -1.58 -5.21 14.56
CA PHE A 17 -1.74 -4.52 15.84
C PHE A 17 -1.07 -3.14 15.78
N SER A 18 -1.75 -2.09 16.24
CA SER A 18 -1.16 -0.75 16.35
C SER A 18 -0.27 -0.66 17.60
N ASP A 19 0.92 -1.24 17.54
CA ASP A 19 1.95 -1.17 18.58
C ASP A 19 3.24 -0.53 18.05
N ILE A 20 4.21 -0.26 18.95
CA ILE A 20 5.49 0.38 18.61
C ILE A 20 6.31 -0.46 17.62
N LYS A 21 6.05 -1.77 17.50
CA LYS A 21 6.80 -2.70 16.63
C LYS A 21 6.25 -2.74 15.21
N ASN A 22 4.99 -2.36 14.99
CA ASN A 22 4.29 -2.42 13.71
C ASN A 22 4.14 -1.02 13.09
N ASN A 23 5.25 -0.39 12.73
CA ASN A 23 5.21 0.78 11.85
C ASN A 23 5.06 0.36 10.39
N ASP A 24 4.74 1.30 9.50
CA ASP A 24 4.51 1.02 8.08
C ASP A 24 5.67 0.24 7.44
N ALA A 25 6.91 0.61 7.74
CA ALA A 25 8.10 -0.03 7.18
C ALA A 25 8.32 -1.46 7.72
N SER A 26 8.12 -1.70 9.02
CA SER A 26 8.28 -3.03 9.60
C SER A 26 7.20 -4.00 9.10
N ILE A 27 5.96 -3.52 8.96
CA ILE A 27 4.87 -4.29 8.34
C ILE A 27 5.22 -4.64 6.88
N MET A 28 5.67 -3.68 6.09
CA MET A 28 6.04 -3.92 4.70
C MET A 28 7.21 -4.91 4.56
N ASN A 29 8.20 -4.81 5.43
CA ASN A 29 9.32 -5.74 5.45
C ASN A 29 8.85 -7.16 5.79
N ASP A 30 7.97 -7.33 6.78
CA ASP A 30 7.40 -8.63 7.12
C ASP A 30 6.65 -9.25 5.95
N ILE A 31 5.80 -8.44 5.27
CA ILE A 31 5.05 -8.86 4.08
C ILE A 31 5.98 -9.36 2.97
N LEU A 32 7.01 -8.58 2.63
CA LEU A 32 7.93 -8.92 1.55
C LEU A 32 8.81 -10.13 1.91
N LEU A 33 9.40 -10.14 3.11
CA LEU A 33 10.33 -11.20 3.53
C LEU A 33 9.63 -12.55 3.71
N ARG A 34 8.37 -12.56 4.16
CA ARG A 34 7.58 -13.79 4.29
C ARG A 34 6.84 -14.17 3.02
N ASN A 35 6.88 -13.32 1.98
CA ASN A 35 6.06 -13.47 0.79
C ASN A 35 4.58 -13.67 1.13
N THR A 36 4.05 -12.85 2.05
CA THR A 36 2.66 -12.98 2.52
C THR A 36 1.68 -12.85 1.36
N ASP A 37 0.66 -13.71 1.32
CA ASP A 37 -0.29 -13.84 0.21
C ASP A 37 0.35 -14.06 -1.17
N ASN A 38 1.58 -14.60 -1.20
CA ASN A 38 2.37 -14.78 -2.41
C ASN A 38 2.58 -13.49 -3.21
N ILE A 39 2.71 -12.34 -2.52
CA ILE A 39 2.80 -11.04 -3.17
C ILE A 39 3.98 -10.92 -4.15
N LEU A 40 5.09 -11.62 -3.88
CA LEU A 40 6.25 -11.62 -4.77
C LEU A 40 5.96 -12.31 -6.10
N ASN A 41 4.94 -13.16 -6.20
CA ASN A 41 4.54 -13.76 -7.48
C ASN A 41 3.86 -12.75 -8.41
N TRP A 42 3.46 -11.59 -7.90
CA TRP A 42 2.88 -10.49 -8.66
C TRP A 42 3.91 -9.45 -9.09
N LEU A 43 5.18 -9.63 -8.70
CA LEU A 43 6.25 -8.70 -8.94
C LEU A 43 7.32 -9.34 -9.83
N GLU A 44 7.81 -8.56 -10.79
CA GLU A 44 8.94 -8.92 -11.64
C GLU A 44 10.15 -8.03 -11.33
N GLU A 45 11.33 -8.48 -11.74
CA GLU A 45 12.54 -7.66 -11.64
C GLU A 45 12.34 -6.35 -12.43
N ARG A 46 12.72 -5.21 -11.83
CA ARG A 46 12.54 -3.84 -12.33
C ARG A 46 11.11 -3.30 -12.27
N ASP A 47 10.20 -3.99 -11.58
CA ASP A 47 8.93 -3.37 -11.23
C ASP A 47 9.12 -2.17 -10.31
N ILE A 48 8.30 -1.14 -10.51
CA ILE A 48 8.35 0.11 -9.75
C ILE A 48 7.30 0.06 -8.63
N LEU A 49 7.76 -0.02 -7.39
CA LEU A 49 6.92 0.20 -6.22
C LEU A 49 6.84 1.70 -5.91
N VAL A 50 5.63 2.24 -6.03
CA VAL A 50 5.32 3.60 -5.57
C VAL A 50 4.87 3.54 -4.11
N VAL A 51 5.69 4.11 -3.22
CA VAL A 51 5.44 4.05 -1.76
C VAL A 51 5.38 5.44 -1.14
N ASP A 52 4.63 5.56 -0.05
CA ASP A 52 4.66 6.75 0.79
C ASP A 52 5.97 6.86 1.57
N ARG A 53 6.28 8.07 2.08
CA ARG A 53 7.52 8.35 2.82
C ARG A 53 7.71 7.53 4.09
N GLY A 54 6.64 6.98 4.67
CA GLY A 54 6.69 6.11 5.85
C GLY A 54 7.36 4.75 5.59
N PHE A 55 7.51 4.34 4.33
CA PHE A 55 8.14 3.08 3.93
C PHE A 55 9.63 3.24 3.58
N ARG A 56 10.24 4.39 3.85
CA ARG A 56 11.64 4.67 3.52
C ARG A 56 12.58 3.55 4.00
N ASP A 57 12.41 3.10 5.24
CA ASP A 57 13.31 2.11 5.84
C ASP A 57 13.16 0.70 5.19
N SER A 58 12.07 0.48 4.45
CA SER A 58 11.84 -0.75 3.68
C SER A 58 12.57 -0.80 2.34
N MET A 59 13.14 0.31 1.86
CA MET A 59 13.93 0.31 0.63
C MET A 59 15.08 -0.70 0.66
N SER A 60 15.68 -0.89 1.85
CA SER A 60 16.76 -1.85 2.10
C SER A 60 16.35 -3.31 1.85
N VAL A 61 15.04 -3.60 1.85
CA VAL A 61 14.47 -4.92 1.53
C VAL A 61 13.98 -4.98 0.09
N MET A 62 13.39 -3.91 -0.43
CA MET A 62 12.84 -3.86 -1.79
C MET A 62 13.93 -3.90 -2.87
N GLN A 63 15.01 -3.13 -2.71
CA GLN A 63 16.06 -3.03 -3.74
C GLN A 63 16.80 -4.35 -3.98
N PRO A 64 17.16 -5.16 -2.95
CA PRO A 64 17.72 -6.49 -3.17
C PRO A 64 16.78 -7.49 -3.86
N LEU A 65 15.47 -7.25 -3.82
CA LEU A 65 14.49 -8.04 -4.58
C LEU A 65 14.43 -7.65 -6.07
N GLY A 66 15.28 -6.71 -6.50
CA GLY A 66 15.31 -6.22 -7.88
C GLY A 66 14.23 -5.19 -8.18
N LEU A 67 13.61 -4.61 -7.15
CA LEU A 67 12.50 -3.66 -7.31
C LEU A 67 12.99 -2.21 -7.26
N ASP A 68 12.47 -1.40 -8.17
CA ASP A 68 12.69 0.04 -8.16
C ASP A 68 11.68 0.71 -7.22
N VAL A 69 12.16 1.63 -6.39
CA VAL A 69 11.30 2.31 -5.41
C VAL A 69 11.15 3.78 -5.75
N ALA A 70 9.91 4.20 -5.99
CA ALA A 70 9.55 5.59 -6.21
C ALA A 70 8.83 6.16 -4.99
N MET A 71 9.42 7.19 -4.37
CA MET A 71 8.87 7.86 -3.19
C MET A 71 9.00 9.39 -3.33
N PRO A 72 8.06 10.18 -2.76
CA PRO A 72 8.17 11.62 -2.80
C PRO A 72 9.52 12.10 -2.21
N PRO A 73 10.23 13.02 -2.87
CA PRO A 73 11.54 13.47 -2.41
C PRO A 73 11.43 14.20 -1.07
N PHE A 74 12.55 14.29 -0.37
CA PHE A 74 12.67 15.03 0.88
C PHE A 74 13.38 16.35 0.65
N LEU A 75 13.06 17.34 1.48
CA LEU A 75 13.70 18.64 1.38
C LEU A 75 15.16 18.59 1.82
N ASP A 76 15.53 17.66 2.71
CA ASP A 76 16.91 17.41 3.16
C ASP A 76 17.71 18.70 3.46
N GLY A 77 17.11 19.59 4.25
CA GLY A 77 17.71 20.87 4.66
C GLY A 77 17.58 22.00 3.63
N LYS A 78 17.05 21.74 2.42
CA LYS A 78 16.71 22.77 1.43
C LYS A 78 15.41 23.47 1.83
N ARG A 79 15.30 24.75 1.46
CA ARG A 79 14.08 25.54 1.68
C ARG A 79 12.93 25.12 0.74
N GLN A 80 13.27 24.67 -0.47
CA GLN A 80 12.31 24.29 -1.52
C GLN A 80 12.91 23.16 -2.38
N PHE A 81 12.03 22.40 -3.04
CA PHE A 81 12.42 21.43 -4.06
C PHE A 81 12.97 22.13 -5.30
N SER A 82 13.94 21.49 -5.95
CA SER A 82 14.30 21.81 -7.33
C SER A 82 13.13 21.54 -8.29
N SER A 83 13.20 22.10 -9.49
CA SER A 83 12.20 21.84 -10.53
C SER A 83 12.03 20.35 -10.81
N GLU A 84 13.14 19.59 -10.78
CA GLU A 84 13.14 18.15 -11.03
C GLU A 84 12.48 17.37 -9.89
N GLU A 85 12.88 17.61 -8.64
CA GLU A 85 12.25 17.00 -7.46
C GLU A 85 10.74 17.34 -7.39
N ALA A 86 10.37 18.56 -7.75
CA ALA A 86 8.97 18.97 -7.82
C ALA A 86 8.19 18.24 -8.92
N ASN A 87 8.82 18.00 -10.08
CA ASN A 87 8.22 17.22 -11.17
C ASN A 87 8.04 15.75 -10.77
N GLN A 88 9.07 15.14 -10.18
CA GLN A 88 9.01 13.78 -9.65
C GLN A 88 7.93 13.64 -8.58
N SER A 89 7.85 14.57 -7.63
CA SER A 89 6.80 14.61 -6.61
C SER A 89 5.41 14.69 -7.22
N ARG A 90 5.21 15.51 -8.27
CA ARG A 90 3.95 15.58 -9.02
C ARG A 90 3.62 14.26 -9.72
N CYS A 91 4.61 13.58 -10.31
CA CYS A 91 4.42 12.28 -10.95
C CYS A 91 3.94 11.24 -9.93
N ILE A 92 4.66 11.11 -8.81
CA ILE A 92 4.34 10.16 -7.74
C ILE A 92 2.94 10.44 -7.17
N THR A 93 2.61 11.71 -6.95
CA THR A 93 1.28 12.12 -6.46
C THR A 93 0.16 11.70 -7.43
N LYS A 94 0.38 11.83 -8.74
CA LYS A 94 -0.59 11.39 -9.76
C LYS A 94 -0.80 9.87 -9.72
N VAL A 95 0.25 9.08 -9.56
CA VAL A 95 0.11 7.61 -9.45
C VAL A 95 -0.59 7.23 -8.15
N ARG A 96 -0.22 7.88 -7.04
CA ARG A 96 -0.85 7.63 -5.72
C ARG A 96 -2.35 7.88 -5.72
N TRP A 97 -2.84 8.78 -6.56
CA TRP A 97 -4.27 9.02 -6.73
C TRP A 97 -5.07 7.73 -7.04
N VAL A 98 -4.47 6.76 -7.74
CA VAL A 98 -5.09 5.46 -8.01
C VAL A 98 -5.38 4.67 -6.72
N VAL A 99 -4.42 4.67 -5.78
CA VAL A 99 -4.59 4.06 -4.45
C VAL A 99 -5.68 4.79 -3.66
N GLU A 100 -5.70 6.12 -3.72
CA GLU A 100 -6.74 6.94 -3.06
C GLU A 100 -8.13 6.67 -3.65
N ALA A 101 -8.24 6.49 -4.97
CA ALA A 101 -9.47 6.14 -5.66
C ALA A 101 -9.96 4.74 -5.25
N ALA A 102 -9.08 3.74 -5.17
CA ALA A 102 -9.40 2.40 -4.68
C ALA A 102 -9.89 2.44 -3.21
N ASN A 103 -9.17 3.16 -2.35
CA ASN A 103 -9.58 3.40 -0.96
C ASN A 103 -10.96 4.08 -0.88
N ARG A 104 -11.23 5.07 -1.75
CA ARG A 104 -12.52 5.75 -1.80
C ARG A 104 -13.65 4.81 -2.17
N ARG A 105 -13.44 3.88 -3.12
CA ARG A 105 -14.45 2.87 -3.48
C ARG A 105 -14.84 2.02 -2.28
N ILE A 106 -13.86 1.58 -1.48
CA ILE A 106 -14.12 0.82 -0.24
C ILE A 106 -14.88 1.67 0.78
N LYS A 107 -14.51 2.94 0.94
CA LYS A 107 -15.17 3.85 1.89
C LYS A 107 -16.61 4.23 1.51
N GLN A 108 -17.05 3.97 0.28
CA GLN A 108 -18.44 4.23 -0.13
C GLN A 108 -19.44 3.23 0.47
N PHE A 109 -18.99 2.04 0.88
CA PHE A 109 -19.85 1.04 1.49
C PHE A 109 -20.21 1.47 2.92
N LYS A 110 -21.48 1.88 3.12
CA LYS A 110 -22.03 2.29 4.44
C LYS A 110 -21.84 1.23 5.52
N TYR A 111 -21.74 -0.03 5.13
CA TYR A 111 -21.48 -1.15 6.03
C TYR A 111 -20.15 -0.99 6.77
N PHE A 112 -19.07 -0.65 6.05
CA PHE A 112 -17.74 -0.42 6.63
C PHE A 112 -17.58 0.97 7.26
N ALA A 113 -18.59 1.84 7.12
CA ALA A 113 -18.58 3.18 7.71
C ALA A 113 -18.96 3.19 9.20
N ASN A 114 -19.49 2.09 9.73
CA ASN A 114 -19.98 1.99 11.11
C ASN A 114 -19.32 0.82 11.85
N THR A 115 -19.38 0.86 13.18
CA THR A 115 -18.94 -0.25 14.02
C THR A 115 -19.82 -1.48 13.75
N VAL A 116 -19.20 -2.55 13.28
CA VAL A 116 -19.87 -3.84 13.07
C VAL A 116 -19.85 -4.62 14.40
N GLN A 117 -20.99 -5.19 14.80
CA GLN A 117 -21.04 -6.05 15.97
C GLN A 117 -20.28 -7.36 15.69
N ASN A 118 -19.44 -7.81 16.63
CA ASN A 118 -18.65 -9.04 16.48
C ASN A 118 -19.53 -10.28 16.20
N SER A 119 -20.77 -10.29 16.67
CA SER A 119 -21.77 -11.33 16.40
C SER A 119 -22.12 -11.48 14.91
N SER A 120 -21.89 -10.44 14.10
CA SER A 120 -22.14 -10.44 12.65
C SER A 120 -20.98 -11.02 11.83
N LEU A 121 -19.80 -11.21 12.42
CA LEU A 121 -18.59 -11.69 11.73
C LEU A 121 -18.77 -13.07 11.04
N PRO A 122 -19.45 -14.07 11.62
CA PRO A 122 -19.65 -15.36 10.95
C PRO A 122 -20.49 -15.28 9.66
N TYR A 123 -21.30 -14.24 9.50
CA TYR A 123 -22.16 -14.04 8.34
C TYR A 123 -21.51 -13.16 7.26
N LEU A 124 -20.36 -12.55 7.58
CA LEU A 124 -19.62 -11.71 6.64
C LEU A 124 -18.86 -12.55 5.60
N GLU A 125 -18.30 -13.69 5.99
CA GLU A 125 -17.57 -14.58 5.08
C GLU A 125 -18.45 -15.10 3.94
N SER A 126 -19.71 -15.45 4.22
CA SER A 126 -20.64 -15.91 3.20
C SER A 126 -21.07 -14.78 2.24
N GLY A 127 -21.17 -13.54 2.74
CA GLY A 127 -21.51 -12.38 1.94
C GLY A 127 -20.38 -11.89 1.02
N ILE A 128 -19.12 -11.96 1.46
CA ILE A 128 -17.97 -11.45 0.69
C ILE A 128 -17.62 -12.36 -0.50
N ASN A 129 -17.75 -13.68 -0.34
CA ASN A 129 -17.47 -14.64 -1.43
C ASN A 129 -18.40 -14.50 -2.64
N LEU A 130 -19.60 -13.92 -2.47
CA LEU A 130 -20.56 -13.71 -3.56
C LEU A 130 -20.18 -12.56 -4.51
N PHE A 131 -19.26 -11.68 -4.11
CA PHE A 131 -18.86 -10.49 -4.89
C PHE A 131 -17.48 -10.61 -5.55
N LEU A 132 -16.83 -11.76 -5.39
CA LEU A 132 -15.50 -12.07 -5.96
C LEU A 132 -15.53 -13.15 -7.05
N THR A 133 -16.73 -13.52 -7.52
CA THR A 133 -16.96 -14.33 -8.72
C THR A 133 -17.43 -13.45 -9.87
#